data_AF-A0A7W1R5I6-F1
#
_entry.id   AF-A0A7W1R5I6-F1
#
_cell.length_a   1.000
_cell.length_b   1.000
_cell.length_c   1.000
_cell.angle_alpha   90.00
_cell.angle_beta   90.00
_cell.angle_gamma   90.00
#
_symmetry.space_group_name_H-M   'P 1'
#
loop_
_entity.id
_entity.type
_entity.pdbx_description
1 polymer ?
#
loop_
_entity_poly.entity_id
_entity_poly.type
_entity_poly.pdbx_seq_one_letter_code
_entity_poly.pdbx_strand_id
1 'polypeptide(L)'
;MSSSSPEDLAIAFRSFDRRFREALGDNKAGAVSDLADTLREHVGAAAAALGTSADAASVADELDRRPSDQWDDATLDEVRRHALEAGGVLRKVDERFADPGDDAGGASSDTW
;
A
#
# COMPACT_ATOMS: atom_id res chain seq x y z
N MET A 1 -14.72 8.09 12.87
CA MET A 1 -13.83 7.40 11.91
C MET A 1 -12.90 8.45 11.36
N SER A 2 -11.59 8.36 11.61
CA SER A 2 -10.65 9.36 11.08
C SER A 2 -10.66 9.29 9.56
N SER A 3 -11.17 10.33 8.91
CA SER A 3 -10.94 10.56 7.49
C SER A 3 -9.43 10.73 7.31
N SER A 4 -8.75 9.80 6.64
CA SER A 4 -7.35 10.00 6.25
C SER A 4 -7.26 11.29 5.45
N SER A 5 -6.35 12.17 5.85
CA SER A 5 -6.07 13.42 5.14
C SER A 5 -5.40 13.11 3.79
N PRO A 6 -5.43 14.06 2.82
CA PRO A 6 -4.66 13.93 1.59
C PRO A 6 -3.16 13.67 1.84
N GLU A 7 -2.58 14.28 2.89
CA GLU A 7 -1.19 14.04 3.31
C GLU A 7 -0.97 12.60 3.78
N ASP A 8 -1.88 12.04 4.58
CA ASP A 8 -1.81 10.64 5.01
C ASP A 8 -1.85 9.68 3.81
N LEU A 9 -2.70 9.98 2.83
CA LEU A 9 -2.79 9.22 1.58
C LEU A 9 -1.48 9.34 0.78
N ALA A 10 -0.90 10.54 0.67
CA ALA A 10 0.37 10.74 -0.01
C ALA A 10 1.49 9.91 0.62
N ILE A 11 1.58 9.89 1.96
CA ILE A 11 2.53 9.05 2.70
C ILE A 11 2.30 7.56 2.43
N ALA A 12 1.03 7.13 2.37
CA ALA A 12 0.68 5.74 2.06
C ALA A 12 1.19 5.33 0.68
N PHE A 13 0.89 6.12 -0.36
CA PHE A 13 1.32 5.85 -1.74
C PHE A 13 2.86 5.86 -1.88
N ARG A 14 3.57 6.83 -1.27
CA ARG A 14 5.06 6.84 -1.24
C ARG A 14 5.65 5.58 -0.61
N SER A 15 4.91 4.97 0.32
CA SER A 15 5.38 3.77 1.02
C SER A 15 5.18 2.47 0.24
N PHE A 16 4.33 2.45 -0.80
CA PHE A 16 3.96 1.21 -1.49
C PHE A 16 5.14 0.52 -2.17
N ASP A 17 5.95 1.24 -2.94
CA ASP A 17 7.11 0.65 -3.63
C ASP A 17 8.17 0.12 -2.67
N ARG A 18 8.36 0.79 -1.54
CA ARG A 18 9.27 0.31 -0.49
C ARG A 18 8.72 -0.98 0.13
N ARG A 19 7.48 -0.96 0.60
CA ARG A 19 6.83 -2.12 1.24
C ARG A 19 6.72 -3.32 0.31
N PHE A 20 6.43 -3.09 -0.97
CA PHE A 20 6.37 -4.16 -1.96
C PHE A 20 7.73 -4.83 -2.18
N ARG A 21 8.81 -4.03 -2.26
CA ARG A 21 10.18 -4.56 -2.34
C ARG A 21 10.59 -5.31 -1.08
N GLU A 22 10.26 -4.78 0.09
CA GLU A 22 10.51 -5.42 1.38
C GLU A 22 9.80 -6.78 1.47
N ALA A 23 8.52 -6.84 1.11
CA ALA A 23 7.72 -8.06 1.15
C ALA A 23 8.20 -9.11 0.12
N LEU A 24 8.72 -8.67 -1.03
CA LEU A 24 9.31 -9.56 -2.04
C LEU A 24 10.61 -10.24 -1.57
N GLY A 25 11.44 -9.52 -0.83
CA GLY A 25 12.82 -9.93 -0.53
C GLY A 25 13.66 -10.16 -1.80
N ASP A 26 14.82 -10.77 -1.64
CA ASP A 26 15.86 -10.81 -2.70
C ASP A 26 15.56 -11.72 -3.91
N ASN A 27 14.53 -12.59 -3.89
CA ASN A 27 14.41 -13.62 -4.93
C ASN A 27 12.99 -14.18 -5.21
N LYS A 28 11.92 -13.37 -5.09
CA LYS A 28 10.54 -13.88 -5.23
C LYS A 28 9.65 -13.14 -6.24
N ALA A 29 10.23 -12.31 -7.11
CA ALA A 29 9.50 -11.44 -8.05
C ALA A 29 8.50 -12.18 -8.97
N GLY A 30 8.82 -13.40 -9.41
CA GLY A 30 7.94 -14.18 -10.28
C GLY A 30 6.74 -14.83 -9.56
N ALA A 31 6.78 -14.98 -8.24
CA ALA A 31 5.77 -15.71 -7.48
C ALA A 31 4.56 -14.86 -7.03
N VAL A 32 4.55 -13.58 -7.40
CA VAL A 32 3.50 -12.60 -7.08
C VAL A 32 3.14 -11.69 -8.25
N SER A 33 3.31 -12.15 -9.50
CA SER A 33 2.90 -11.37 -10.68
C SER A 33 1.47 -10.86 -10.56
N ASP A 34 0.54 -11.73 -10.16
CA ASP A 34 -0.88 -11.41 -10.09
C ASP A 34 -1.19 -10.39 -8.98
N LEU A 35 -0.49 -10.47 -7.84
CA LEU A 35 -0.60 -9.48 -6.77
C LEU A 35 0.06 -8.15 -7.17
N ALA A 36 1.16 -8.19 -7.93
CA ALA A 36 1.79 -7.00 -8.48
C ALA A 36 0.87 -6.29 -9.48
N ASP A 37 0.17 -7.05 -10.32
CA ASP A 37 -0.82 -6.52 -11.26
C ASP A 37 -2.01 -5.92 -10.52
N THR A 38 -2.54 -6.61 -9.51
CA THR A 38 -3.63 -6.10 -8.66
C THR A 38 -3.23 -4.80 -7.95
N LEU A 39 -2.00 -4.72 -7.42
CA LEU A 39 -1.49 -3.49 -6.80
C LEU A 39 -1.44 -2.34 -7.82
N ARG A 40 -0.92 -2.62 -9.03
CA ARG A 40 -0.83 -1.63 -10.12
C ARG A 40 -2.21 -1.17 -10.59
N GLU A 41 -3.20 -2.05 -10.64
CA GLU A 41 -4.59 -1.71 -10.97
C GLU A 41 -5.18 -0.70 -9.97
N HIS A 42 -5.00 -0.93 -8.67
CA HIS A 42 -5.49 0.00 -7.65
C HIS A 42 -4.76 1.35 -7.68
N VAL A 43 -3.44 1.35 -7.90
CA VAL A 43 -2.67 2.59 -8.08
C VAL A 43 -3.13 3.33 -9.34
N GLY A 44 -3.33 2.62 -10.45
CA GLY A 44 -3.83 3.20 -11.70
C GLY A 44 -5.23 3.78 -11.58
N ALA A 45 -6.13 3.12 -10.84
CA ALA A 45 -7.47 3.63 -10.59
C ALA A 45 -7.45 4.89 -9.71
N ALA A 46 -6.61 4.93 -8.67
CA ALA A 46 -6.40 6.14 -7.88
C ALA A 46 -5.81 7.29 -8.74
N ALA A 47 -4.84 6.98 -9.61
CA ALA A 47 -4.28 7.97 -10.52
C ALA A 47 -5.32 8.52 -11.51
N ALA A 48 -6.21 7.66 -12.01
CA ALA A 48 -7.31 8.07 -12.89
C ALA A 48 -8.29 9.01 -12.18
N ALA A 49 -8.61 8.76 -10.91
CA ALA A 49 -9.43 9.67 -10.10
C ALA A 49 -8.76 11.04 -9.90
N LEU A 50 -7.44 11.07 -9.79
CA LEU A 50 -6.66 12.31 -9.65
C LEU A 50 -6.36 13.02 -10.97
N GLY A 51 -6.51 12.32 -12.11
CA GLY A 51 -6.09 12.81 -13.43
C GLY A 51 -4.56 12.89 -13.59
N THR A 52 -3.82 11.99 -12.94
CA THR A 52 -2.34 11.94 -12.98
C THR A 52 -1.83 10.64 -13.62
N SER A 53 -0.50 10.48 -13.67
CA SER A 53 0.14 9.28 -14.20
C SER A 53 -0.08 8.06 -13.30
N ALA A 54 -0.19 6.87 -13.91
CA ALA A 54 -0.55 5.61 -13.25
C ALA A 54 0.60 4.98 -12.46
N ASP A 55 1.18 5.72 -11.53
CA ASP A 55 2.23 5.27 -10.62
C ASP A 55 2.07 5.90 -9.24
N ALA A 56 2.57 5.21 -8.21
CA ALA A 56 2.33 5.60 -6.82
C ALA A 56 3.02 6.92 -6.44
N ALA A 57 4.16 7.25 -7.07
CA ALA A 57 4.85 8.52 -6.83
C ALA A 57 4.05 9.69 -7.37
N SER A 58 3.55 9.60 -8.61
CA SER A 58 2.70 10.63 -9.22
C SER A 58 1.39 10.85 -8.46
N VAL A 59 0.78 9.77 -7.92
CA VAL A 59 -0.39 9.89 -7.05
C VAL A 59 -0.06 10.64 -5.76
N ALA A 60 1.06 10.29 -5.11
CA ALA A 60 1.46 10.94 -3.88
C ALA A 60 1.83 12.41 -4.08
N ASP A 61 2.59 12.72 -5.13
CA ASP A 61 2.97 14.10 -5.44
C ASP A 61 1.76 14.95 -5.78
N GLU A 62 0.75 14.38 -6.43
CA GLU A 62 -0.49 15.08 -6.72
C GLU A 62 -1.30 15.39 -5.46
N LEU A 63 -1.36 14.44 -4.51
CA LEU A 63 -1.97 14.62 -3.19
C LEU A 63 -1.26 15.68 -2.33
N ASP A 64 0.08 15.71 -2.39
CA ASP A 64 0.93 16.65 -1.64
C ASP A 64 0.87 18.07 -2.24
N ARG A 65 0.72 18.17 -3.56
CA ARG A 65 0.74 19.44 -4.29
C ARG A 65 -0.55 20.26 -4.14
N ARG A 66 -1.72 19.62 -4.06
CA ARG A 66 -2.99 20.34 -3.94
C ARG A 66 -3.34 20.58 -2.48
N PRO A 67 -3.67 21.82 -2.09
CA PRO A 67 -4.18 22.14 -0.76
C PRO A 67 -5.40 21.32 -0.35
N SER A 68 -5.53 21.04 0.95
CA SER A 68 -6.61 20.19 1.51
C SER A 68 -8.02 20.70 1.20
N ASP A 69 -8.19 22.01 1.05
CA ASP A 69 -9.45 22.71 0.76
C ASP A 69 -9.88 22.64 -0.70
N GLN A 70 -9.02 22.17 -1.61
CA GLN A 70 -9.32 22.03 -3.04
C GLN A 70 -9.75 20.61 -3.43
N TRP A 71 -9.76 19.69 -2.46
CA TRP A 71 -10.21 18.33 -2.68
C TRP A 71 -11.70 18.21 -2.45
N ASP A 72 -12.39 17.56 -3.38
CA ASP A 72 -13.74 17.09 -3.14
C ASP A 72 -13.72 15.74 -2.41
N ASP A 73 -14.70 15.55 -1.52
CA ASP A 73 -14.78 14.35 -0.67
C ASP A 73 -14.91 13.07 -1.49
N ALA A 74 -15.61 13.11 -2.64
CA ALA A 74 -15.82 11.92 -3.47
C ALA A 74 -14.51 11.42 -4.09
N THR A 75 -13.66 12.33 -4.60
CA THR A 75 -12.33 12.00 -5.09
C THR A 75 -11.46 11.44 -3.97
N LEU A 76 -11.44 12.05 -2.78
CA LEU A 76 -10.63 11.56 -1.65
C LEU A 76 -11.10 10.21 -1.14
N ASP A 77 -12.41 9.96 -1.08
CA ASP A 77 -12.95 8.68 -0.67
C ASP A 77 -12.61 7.58 -1.68
N GLU A 78 -12.64 7.88 -2.98
CA GLU A 78 -12.24 6.95 -4.03
C GLU A 78 -10.74 6.61 -3.96
N VAL A 79 -9.89 7.62 -3.80
CA VAL A 79 -8.44 7.43 -3.62
C VAL A 79 -8.16 6.65 -2.32
N ARG A 80 -8.87 6.96 -1.23
CA ARG A 80 -8.75 6.22 0.04
C ARG A 80 -9.13 4.76 -0.11
N ARG A 81 -10.23 4.47 -0.80
CA ARG A 81 -10.67 3.09 -1.09
C ARG A 81 -9.55 2.33 -1.80
N HIS A 82 -8.98 2.91 -2.85
CA HIS A 82 -7.88 2.27 -3.58
C HIS A 82 -6.59 2.14 -2.77
N ALA A 83 -6.27 3.10 -1.90
CA ALA A 83 -5.14 3.00 -0.99
C ALA A 83 -5.30 1.84 0.02
N LEU A 84 -6.51 1.63 0.54
CA LEU A 84 -6.81 0.52 1.45
C LEU A 84 -6.71 -0.84 0.74
N GLU A 85 -7.27 -0.97 -0.46
CA GLU A 85 -7.15 -2.19 -1.27
C GLU A 85 -5.70 -2.51 -1.62
N ALA A 86 -4.93 -1.50 -2.05
CA ALA A 86 -3.49 -1.61 -2.30
C ALA A 86 -2.72 -2.07 -1.04
N GLY A 87 -3.03 -1.49 0.12
CA GLY A 87 -2.46 -1.92 1.40
C GLY A 87 -2.82 -3.37 1.75
N GLY A 88 -4.04 -3.82 1.44
CA GLY A 88 -4.46 -5.21 1.58
C GLY A 88 -3.69 -6.17 0.67
N VAL A 89 -3.39 -5.76 -0.57
CA VAL A 89 -2.54 -6.53 -1.48
C VAL A 89 -1.12 -6.65 -0.92
N LEU A 90 -0.53 -5.56 -0.43
CA LEU A 90 0.80 -5.58 0.18
C LEU A 90 0.87 -6.53 1.38
N ARG A 91 -0.17 -6.54 2.23
CA ARG A 91 -0.27 -7.50 3.34
C ARG A 91 -0.30 -8.95 2.85
N LYS A 92 -1.04 -9.25 1.78
CA LYS A 92 -1.06 -10.61 1.20
C LYS A 92 0.29 -11.03 0.64
N VAL A 93 1.05 -10.10 0.06
CA VAL A 93 2.43 -10.37 -0.41
C VAL A 93 3.31 -10.70 0.78
N ASP A 94 3.21 -9.91 1.85
CA ASP A 94 3.94 -10.13 3.10
C ASP A 94 3.58 -11.48 3.73
N GLU A 95 2.30 -11.79 3.96
CA GLU A 95 1.82 -13.08 4.49
C GLU A 95 2.26 -14.29 3.64
N ARG A 96 2.31 -14.14 2.31
CA ARG A 96 2.73 -15.20 1.40
C ARG A 96 4.21 -15.54 1.53
N PHE A 97 5.02 -14.59 1.99
CA PHE A 97 6.48 -14.71 2.04
C PHE A 97 7.08 -14.58 3.43
N ALA A 98 6.25 -14.26 4.42
CA ALA A 98 6.54 -14.40 5.83
C ALA A 98 6.98 -15.85 6.09
N ASP A 99 8.16 -15.98 6.67
CA ASP A 99 8.67 -17.28 7.11
C ASP A 99 7.78 -17.77 8.26
N PRO A 100 7.13 -18.94 8.18
CA PRO A 100 6.35 -19.50 9.28
C PRO A 100 7.21 -19.84 10.53
N GLY A 101 8.53 -19.63 10.50
CA GLY A 101 9.46 -19.92 11.59
C GLY A 101 9.69 -18.83 12.65
N ASP A 102 9.25 -17.58 12.46
CA ASP A 102 9.64 -16.48 13.38
C ASP A 102 8.75 -16.35 14.63
N ASP A 103 7.62 -17.08 14.69
CA ASP A 103 6.70 -17.10 15.84
C ASP A 103 6.97 -18.25 16.85
N ALA A 104 8.05 -19.03 16.68
CA ALA A 104 8.40 -20.16 17.57
C ALA A 104 9.48 -19.85 18.63
N GLY A 105 9.70 -18.57 18.96
CA GLY A 105 10.84 -18.12 19.79
C GLY A 105 10.52 -17.56 21.19
N GLY A 106 9.29 -17.68 21.69
CA GLY A 106 8.81 -16.87 22.84
C GLY A 106 8.12 -17.61 23.98
N ALA A 107 8.45 -18.87 24.27
CA ALA A 107 8.01 -19.52 25.50
C ALA A 107 9.14 -20.36 26.13
N SER A 108 10.20 -19.70 26.55
CA SER A 108 10.91 -20.18 27.74
C SER A 108 10.01 -19.91 28.93
N SER A 109 9.41 -20.97 29.46
CA SER A 109 8.97 -20.99 30.85
C SER A 109 9.44 -22.33 31.41
N ASP A 110 10.51 -22.23 32.20
CA ASP A 110 10.84 -23.15 33.27
C ASP A 110 9.62 -23.93 33.76
N THR A 111 9.68 -25.26 33.67
CA THR A 111 8.88 -26.10 34.53
C THR A 111 9.63 -27.38 34.89
N TRP A 112 10.32 -27.29 36.04
CA TRP A 112 10.70 -28.33 37.01
C TRP A 112 11.95 -29.19 36.73
#